data_AF-R6ZUS3-F1
#
_entry.id   AF-R6ZUS3-F1
#
_cell.length_a   1.000
_cell.length_b   1.000
_cell.length_c   1.000
_cell.angle_alpha   90.00
_cell.angle_beta   90.00
_cell.angle_gamma   90.00
#
_symmetry.space_group_name_H-M   'P 1'
#
loop_
_entity.id
_entity.type
_entity.pdbx_description
1 polymer ?
#
loop_
_entity_poly.entity_id
_entity_poly.type
_entity_poly.pdbx_seq_one_letter_code
_entity_poly.pdbx_strand_id
1 'polypeptide(L)'
;MDQTNKIANPINNLSYDKTSAISIFEYSKGLLGRSLREFIKENYSPKKGKGSIGQMVENLYFLLETNNNPEADFSSAGMELKCTPLKLGKNDTYLIKERLVCNMINYCEVVKEDFEQSHFYLKCQLMLLLFYLYKKNCDNLDLKFIFSVLWKLPEKDLLIIKHDYETILEKIKCGKAHLLSEGDTMYLGACRKGQKGDSLMKQPFSEEGAPRRAFSLKMSYMRTILQYVTDSGKKAVSNFKFPAGQIVSERELDKHNFEEIILNRFKPYLGKNYQVIAKGKKIDISNNPKNKFAIIANAIAATGKCANVNRSEEFMKAGLTMKTIRVQHNGNIKEAMSFENIDYIEVAECDNWYESRLYELFSSRFMFVIFKEQTANKGDYILDNVFFWTMPPEDLEWAETYWMHIKKNILEDHISEEYWWKGQDKKKFHVRPKAQRSTDLAPTPSGKWAKKFCYWFNNDYVKQIVNNNGSK
;
A
#
# COMPACT_ATOMS: atom_id res chain seq x y z
N MET A 1 -25.16 21.02 64.76
CA MET A 1 -24.86 22.29 64.06
C MET A 1 -23.36 22.45 64.14
N ASP A 2 -22.54 22.23 63.13
CA ASP A 2 -22.79 22.07 61.70
C ASP A 2 -21.82 21.04 61.09
N GLN A 3 -22.40 20.19 60.23
CA GLN A 3 -21.69 19.57 59.13
C GLN A 3 -21.60 20.59 58.00
N THR A 4 -20.44 20.68 57.34
CA THR A 4 -20.23 21.07 55.93
C THR A 4 -18.74 21.38 55.76
N ASN A 5 -18.06 21.08 54.66
CA ASN A 5 -18.32 20.17 53.57
C ASN A 5 -16.95 19.87 52.94
N LYS A 6 -16.78 18.63 52.48
CA LYS A 6 -15.61 18.20 51.70
C LYS A 6 -15.46 19.08 50.46
N ILE A 7 -14.30 19.70 50.27
CA ILE A 7 -13.88 20.20 48.96
C ILE A 7 -13.43 18.97 48.16
N ALA A 8 -14.33 18.46 47.33
CA ALA A 8 -14.01 17.45 46.34
C ALA A 8 -13.13 18.09 45.24
N ASN A 9 -12.03 17.40 44.91
CA ASN A 9 -11.21 17.68 43.73
C ASN A 9 -12.09 17.74 42.47
N PRO A 10 -11.89 18.72 41.55
CA PRO A 10 -12.54 18.69 40.24
C PRO A 10 -11.86 17.60 39.40
N ILE A 11 -12.44 16.41 39.38
CA ILE A 11 -12.11 15.39 38.38
C ILE A 11 -12.56 15.96 37.03
N ASN A 12 -11.60 16.18 36.12
CA ASN A 12 -11.84 16.40 34.70
C ASN A 12 -12.76 15.29 34.16
N ASN A 13 -14.07 15.54 34.11
CA ASN A 13 -15.03 14.55 33.68
C ASN A 13 -15.01 14.53 32.15
N LEU A 14 -14.16 13.68 31.57
CA LEU A 14 -14.17 13.39 30.14
C LEU A 14 -15.58 12.94 29.74
N SER A 15 -16.09 13.41 28.61
CA SER A 15 -17.43 13.03 28.11
C SER A 15 -17.49 11.61 27.55
N TYR A 16 -16.45 10.80 27.77
CA TYR A 16 -16.30 9.44 27.30
C TYR A 16 -15.51 8.61 28.33
N ASP A 17 -15.76 7.31 28.35
CA ASP A 17 -15.02 6.35 29.17
C ASP A 17 -13.71 5.97 28.47
N LYS A 18 -12.59 6.43 29.02
CA LYS A 18 -11.23 6.19 28.52
C LYS A 18 -10.78 4.71 28.55
N THR A 19 -11.52 3.84 29.23
CA THR A 19 -11.24 2.39 29.30
C THR A 19 -12.02 1.60 28.25
N SER A 20 -12.99 2.23 27.58
CA SER A 20 -13.87 1.58 26.62
C SER A 20 -13.59 2.09 25.21
N ALA A 21 -12.98 1.23 24.37
CA ALA A 21 -12.74 1.54 22.96
C ALA A 21 -14.04 1.92 22.21
N ILE A 22 -15.17 1.32 22.60
CA ILE A 22 -16.49 1.68 22.07
C ILE A 22 -16.91 3.08 22.51
N SER A 23 -16.75 3.43 23.79
CA SER A 23 -17.10 4.78 24.27
C SER A 23 -16.25 5.85 23.58
N ILE A 24 -14.95 5.60 23.43
CA ILE A 24 -14.03 6.50 22.71
C ILE A 24 -14.42 6.62 21.22
N PHE A 25 -14.76 5.51 20.57
CA PHE A 25 -15.24 5.52 19.19
C PHE A 25 -16.56 6.28 19.03
N GLU A 26 -17.54 6.08 19.92
CA GLU A 26 -18.80 6.83 19.90
C GLU A 26 -18.54 8.33 20.09
N TYR A 27 -17.65 8.70 21.00
CA TYR A 27 -17.25 10.08 21.20
C TYR A 27 -16.64 10.67 19.93
N SER A 28 -15.73 9.94 19.27
CA SER A 28 -15.06 10.38 18.03
C SER A 28 -15.99 10.80 16.89
N LYS A 29 -17.24 10.30 16.87
CA LYS A 29 -18.24 10.68 15.86
C LYS A 29 -18.60 12.16 15.93
N GLY A 30 -18.43 12.79 17.10
CA GLY A 30 -18.64 14.22 17.28
C GLY A 30 -17.65 15.10 16.52
N LEU A 31 -16.57 14.54 15.95
CA LEU A 31 -15.59 15.23 15.12
C LEU A 31 -15.97 15.23 13.62
N LEU A 32 -16.93 14.39 13.21
CA LEU A 32 -17.28 14.21 11.80
C LEU A 32 -17.87 15.50 11.19
N GLY A 33 -17.30 15.94 10.07
CA GLY A 33 -17.65 17.16 9.37
C GLY A 33 -17.06 18.44 9.98
N ARG A 34 -16.37 18.34 11.11
CA ARG A 34 -15.86 19.47 11.90
C ARG A 34 -14.35 19.60 11.78
N SER A 35 -13.86 20.76 12.19
CA SER A 35 -12.42 21.08 12.27
C SER A 35 -11.96 21.15 13.72
N LEU A 36 -10.65 20.98 13.97
CA LEU A 36 -10.11 21.08 15.34
C LEU A 36 -10.17 22.50 15.89
N ARG A 37 -10.26 23.52 15.02
CA ARG A 37 -10.43 24.91 15.43
C ARG A 37 -11.63 25.11 16.35
N GLU A 38 -12.69 24.34 16.16
CA GLU A 38 -13.92 24.41 16.96
C GLU A 38 -13.76 23.92 18.40
N PHE A 39 -12.65 23.24 18.72
CA PHE A 39 -12.37 22.65 20.03
C PHE A 39 -11.24 23.37 20.78
N ILE A 40 -10.76 24.49 20.23
CA ILE A 40 -9.75 25.33 20.87
C ILE A 40 -10.37 26.06 22.06
N LYS A 41 -9.76 25.89 23.24
CA LYS A 41 -10.09 26.69 24.45
C LYS A 41 -9.35 28.03 24.42
N GLU A 42 -9.89 29.06 25.07
CA GLU A 42 -9.37 30.45 25.05
C GLU A 42 -7.88 30.58 25.41
N ASN A 43 -7.33 29.65 26.20
CA ASN A 43 -5.92 29.66 26.64
C ASN A 43 -4.99 28.71 25.85
N TYR A 44 -5.43 28.16 24.71
CA TYR A 44 -4.59 27.29 23.89
C TYR A 44 -3.49 28.10 23.19
N SER A 45 -2.26 28.01 23.70
CA SER A 45 -1.08 28.47 22.97
C SER A 45 -0.61 27.34 22.06
N PRO A 46 -0.63 27.51 20.72
CA PRO A 46 -0.01 26.52 19.84
C PRO A 46 1.47 26.44 20.20
N LYS A 47 1.91 25.27 20.72
CA LYS A 47 3.34 25.01 20.93
C LYS A 47 4.07 25.35 19.62
N LYS A 48 5.13 26.18 19.69
CA LYS A 48 5.92 26.55 18.51
C LYS A 48 6.38 25.29 17.78
N GLY A 49 5.85 25.08 16.58
CA GLY A 49 6.06 23.89 15.76
C GLY A 49 4.71 23.36 15.25
N LYS A 50 4.63 23.00 13.97
CA LYS A 50 3.45 22.31 13.43
C LYS A 50 3.34 20.94 14.13
N GLY A 51 2.57 20.86 15.21
CA GLY A 51 2.19 19.56 15.78
C GLY A 51 1.60 18.68 14.67
N SER A 52 1.88 17.38 14.69
CA SER A 52 1.17 16.46 13.82
C SER A 52 -0.33 16.54 14.13
N ILE A 53 -1.17 16.32 13.13
CA ILE A 53 -2.64 16.34 13.32
C ILE A 53 -3.07 15.37 14.42
N GLY A 54 -2.41 14.21 14.53
CA GLY A 54 -2.62 13.26 15.65
C GLY A 54 -2.50 13.93 17.02
N GLN A 55 -1.37 14.60 17.28
CA GLN A 55 -1.15 15.30 18.55
C GLN A 55 -2.19 16.39 18.83
N MET A 56 -2.66 17.08 17.77
CA MET A 56 -3.71 18.08 17.92
C MET A 56 -5.05 17.43 18.28
N VAL A 57 -5.40 16.30 17.67
CA VAL A 57 -6.62 15.56 18.02
C VAL A 57 -6.55 15.04 19.46
N GLU A 58 -5.43 14.44 19.86
CA GLU A 58 -5.18 13.98 21.23
C GLU A 58 -5.44 15.10 22.24
N ASN A 59 -4.78 16.25 22.06
CA ASN A 59 -4.79 17.33 23.04
C ASN A 59 -6.07 18.16 23.03
N LEU A 60 -6.61 18.47 21.85
CA LEU A 60 -7.75 19.39 21.70
C LEU A 60 -9.09 18.68 21.80
N TYR A 61 -9.20 17.47 21.25
CA TYR A 61 -10.47 16.77 21.15
C TYR A 61 -10.63 15.71 22.24
N PHE A 62 -9.64 14.82 22.40
CA PHE A 62 -9.69 13.78 23.42
C PHE A 62 -9.17 14.23 24.79
N LEU A 63 -8.50 15.39 24.86
CA LEU A 63 -7.93 15.93 26.10
C LEU A 63 -6.91 14.98 26.75
N LEU A 64 -6.14 14.26 25.93
CA LEU A 64 -5.05 13.41 26.38
C LEU A 64 -3.82 14.26 26.73
N GLU A 65 -3.09 13.87 27.77
CA GLU A 65 -1.84 14.51 28.12
C GLU A 65 -0.74 14.09 27.14
N THR A 66 0.05 15.05 26.67
CA THR A 66 1.22 14.74 25.84
C THR A 66 2.25 13.99 26.69
N ASN A 67 2.46 12.70 26.40
CA ASN A 67 3.53 11.92 26.99
C ASN A 67 4.40 11.29 25.88
N ASN A 68 5.67 11.01 26.19
CA ASN A 68 6.58 10.33 25.25
C ASN A 68 6.52 8.79 25.44
N ASN A 69 5.38 8.25 25.91
CA ASN A 69 5.27 6.84 26.25
C ASN A 69 5.18 6.00 24.95
N PRO A 70 5.95 4.90 24.82
CA PRO A 70 5.80 3.97 23.71
C PRO A 70 4.50 3.15 23.73
N GLU A 71 3.62 3.31 24.71
CA GLU A 71 2.31 2.65 24.78
C GLU A 71 1.27 3.25 23.81
N ALA A 72 0.10 2.62 23.70
CA ALA A 72 -1.01 3.10 22.90
C ALA A 72 -1.58 4.42 23.46
N ASP A 73 -2.07 5.29 22.57
CA ASP A 73 -2.62 6.61 22.97
C ASP A 73 -3.77 6.48 23.99
N PHE A 74 -4.62 5.46 23.81
CA PHE A 74 -5.60 5.03 24.81
C PHE A 74 -5.16 3.70 25.44
N SER A 75 -4.05 3.71 26.19
CA SER A 75 -3.49 2.51 26.82
C SER A 75 -4.50 1.73 27.67
N SER A 76 -5.37 2.44 28.41
CA SER A 76 -6.43 1.82 29.23
C SER A 76 -7.51 1.09 28.42
N ALA A 77 -7.65 1.39 27.13
CA ALA A 77 -8.57 0.73 26.21
C ALA A 77 -7.83 -0.20 25.22
N GLY A 78 -6.50 -0.31 25.33
CA GLY A 78 -5.66 -1.05 24.38
C GLY A 78 -5.81 -0.57 22.94
N MET A 79 -6.03 0.73 22.73
CA MET A 79 -6.38 1.31 21.43
C MET A 79 -5.45 2.47 21.04
N GLU A 80 -4.94 2.45 19.81
CA GLU A 80 -4.11 3.53 19.26
C GLU A 80 -4.97 4.51 18.44
N LEU A 81 -4.66 5.80 18.50
CA LEU A 81 -5.27 6.84 17.68
C LEU A 81 -4.40 7.11 16.46
N LYS A 82 -4.99 7.01 15.26
CA LYS A 82 -4.27 7.29 14.02
C LYS A 82 -5.10 8.23 13.14
N CYS A 83 -4.55 9.42 12.87
CA CYS A 83 -5.12 10.33 11.88
C CYS A 83 -4.49 10.09 10.52
N THR A 84 -5.30 9.94 9.48
CA THR A 84 -4.83 9.61 8.12
C THR A 84 -5.45 10.54 7.09
N PRO A 85 -4.65 11.19 6.22
CA PRO A 85 -5.17 12.12 5.23
C PRO A 85 -5.85 11.41 4.07
N LEU A 86 -6.92 12.04 3.59
CA LEU A 86 -7.58 11.79 2.32
C LEU A 86 -7.29 12.92 1.34
N LYS A 87 -7.37 12.63 0.05
CA LYS A 87 -7.49 13.63 -1.01
C LYS A 87 -8.78 13.38 -1.80
N LEU A 88 -9.29 14.41 -2.46
CA LEU A 88 -10.37 14.26 -3.43
C LEU A 88 -9.80 13.79 -4.77
N GLY A 89 -10.41 12.74 -5.31
CA GLY A 89 -10.20 12.26 -6.68
C GLY A 89 -11.23 12.87 -7.63
N LYS A 90 -11.38 12.23 -8.80
CA LYS A 90 -12.40 12.60 -9.78
C LYS A 90 -13.79 12.34 -9.21
N ASN A 91 -14.75 13.20 -9.56
CA ASN A 91 -16.15 13.12 -9.11
C ASN A 91 -16.30 13.08 -7.58
N ASP A 92 -15.47 13.85 -6.86
CA ASP A 92 -15.49 13.97 -5.39
C ASP A 92 -15.34 12.64 -4.64
N THR A 93 -14.71 11.64 -5.27
CA THR A 93 -14.38 10.37 -4.62
C THR A 93 -13.23 10.56 -3.63
N TYR A 94 -13.30 9.94 -2.46
CA TYR A 94 -12.22 9.98 -1.48
C TYR A 94 -11.12 8.99 -1.85
N LEU A 95 -9.86 9.43 -1.77
CA LEU A 95 -8.68 8.61 -1.99
C LEU A 95 -7.74 8.71 -0.78
N ILE A 96 -7.14 7.58 -0.39
CA ILE A 96 -6.03 7.59 0.59
C ILE A 96 -4.89 8.44 0.02
N LYS A 97 -4.36 9.36 0.82
CA LYS A 97 -3.21 10.19 0.43
C LYS A 97 -1.87 9.53 0.76
N GLU A 98 -1.76 8.82 1.88
CA GLU A 98 -0.49 8.22 2.31
C GLU A 98 -0.68 6.94 3.15
N ARG A 99 0.40 6.14 3.24
CA ARG A 99 0.46 4.91 4.05
C ARG A 99 0.26 5.25 5.52
N LEU A 100 -0.25 4.30 6.32
CA LEU A 100 -0.38 4.53 7.76
C LEU A 100 0.92 4.15 8.46
N VAL A 101 1.67 5.15 8.93
CA VAL A 101 2.88 4.92 9.72
C VAL A 101 2.52 4.48 11.14
N CYS A 102 3.09 3.37 11.59
CA CYS A 102 2.81 2.76 12.88
C CYS A 102 3.81 3.22 13.94
N ASN A 103 5.05 2.71 13.87
CA ASN A 103 6.14 3.02 14.79
C ASN A 103 7.50 2.91 14.08
N MET A 104 8.52 3.56 14.63
CA MET A 104 9.89 3.48 14.13
C MET A 104 10.48 2.08 14.30
N ILE A 105 11.28 1.64 13.33
CA ILE A 105 12.05 0.39 13.44
C ILE A 105 13.40 0.73 14.07
N ASN A 106 13.63 0.26 15.29
CA ASN A 106 14.96 0.22 15.89
C ASN A 106 15.62 -1.11 15.52
N TYR A 107 16.51 -1.09 14.52
CA TYR A 107 17.11 -2.32 13.98
C TYR A 107 17.80 -3.19 15.03
N CYS A 108 18.41 -2.60 16.05
CA CYS A 108 19.14 -3.33 17.09
C CYS A 108 18.24 -3.98 18.13
N GLU A 109 17.06 -3.38 18.39
CA GLU A 109 16.12 -3.86 19.41
C GLU A 109 15.05 -4.77 18.81
N VAL A 110 14.56 -4.45 17.61
CA VAL A 110 13.43 -5.16 16.99
C VAL A 110 13.73 -6.65 16.75
N VAL A 111 15.00 -7.03 16.57
CA VAL A 111 15.40 -8.43 16.38
C VAL A 111 15.25 -9.29 17.65
N LYS A 112 15.02 -8.66 18.80
CA LYS A 112 14.81 -9.30 20.11
C LYS A 112 13.33 -9.46 20.45
N GLU A 113 12.43 -8.89 19.65
CA GLU A 113 10.99 -8.89 19.88
C GLU A 113 10.32 -10.01 19.06
N ASP A 114 9.52 -10.85 19.72
CA ASP A 114 8.55 -11.70 19.03
C ASP A 114 7.35 -10.87 18.59
N PHE A 115 6.64 -11.32 17.55
CA PHE A 115 5.55 -10.54 16.95
C PHE A 115 4.49 -10.12 17.96
N GLU A 116 4.00 -11.05 18.80
CA GLU A 116 2.95 -10.81 19.78
C GLU A 116 3.38 -9.87 20.93
N GLN A 117 4.68 -9.69 21.13
CA GLN A 117 5.25 -8.77 22.11
C GLN A 117 5.75 -7.47 21.47
N SER A 118 5.72 -7.39 20.15
CA SER A 118 6.26 -6.25 19.42
C SER A 118 5.45 -4.99 19.67
N HIS A 119 6.15 -3.85 19.71
CA HIS A 119 5.52 -2.53 19.81
C HIS A 119 4.49 -2.29 18.68
N PHE A 120 4.76 -2.85 17.51
CA PHE A 120 3.84 -2.79 16.38
C PHE A 120 2.52 -3.50 16.71
N TYR A 121 2.56 -4.76 17.16
CA TYR A 121 1.35 -5.54 17.42
C TYR A 121 0.52 -4.92 18.53
N LEU A 122 1.16 -4.56 19.65
CA LEU A 122 0.49 -4.01 20.81
C LEU A 122 -0.24 -2.68 20.50
N LYS A 123 0.34 -1.84 19.63
CA LYS A 123 -0.28 -0.58 19.19
C LYS A 123 -1.33 -0.77 18.11
N CYS A 124 -1.06 -1.61 17.10
CA CYS A 124 -1.87 -1.64 15.89
C CYS A 124 -2.97 -2.69 15.91
N GLN A 125 -3.05 -3.56 16.93
CA GLN A 125 -4.13 -4.56 17.03
C GLN A 125 -5.54 -3.96 17.03
N LEU A 126 -5.71 -2.78 17.65
CA LEU A 126 -6.96 -2.04 17.71
C LEU A 126 -6.68 -0.54 17.53
N MET A 127 -7.24 0.05 16.48
CA MET A 127 -6.98 1.44 16.11
C MET A 127 -8.28 2.22 15.94
N LEU A 128 -8.30 3.45 16.42
CA LEU A 128 -9.25 4.46 16.00
C LEU A 128 -8.63 5.26 14.84
N LEU A 129 -9.13 5.02 13.64
CA LEU A 129 -8.70 5.68 12.42
C LEU A 129 -9.59 6.87 12.12
N LEU A 130 -9.01 8.07 12.16
CA LEU A 130 -9.69 9.32 11.83
C LEU A 130 -9.21 9.83 10.48
N PHE A 131 -10.07 9.72 9.48
CA PHE A 131 -9.78 10.20 8.14
C PHE A 131 -10.14 11.68 8.02
N TYR A 132 -9.20 12.52 7.60
CA TYR A 132 -9.44 13.95 7.36
C TYR A 132 -9.12 14.33 5.92
N LEU A 133 -9.81 15.34 5.38
CA LEU A 133 -9.55 15.81 4.02
C LEU A 133 -8.35 16.76 4.02
N TYR A 134 -7.24 16.34 3.41
CA TYR A 134 -6.06 17.16 3.23
C TYR A 134 -6.31 18.27 2.20
N LYS A 135 -5.81 19.47 2.49
CA LYS A 135 -5.80 20.61 1.58
C LYS A 135 -4.44 21.31 1.65
N LYS A 136 -3.79 21.48 0.50
CA LYS A 136 -2.49 22.19 0.42
C LYS A 136 -2.67 23.63 0.92
N ASN A 137 -1.68 24.14 1.65
CA ASN A 137 -1.67 25.48 2.24
C ASN A 137 -2.83 25.78 3.21
N CYS A 138 -3.44 24.74 3.80
CA CYS A 138 -4.46 24.88 4.84
C CYS A 138 -3.81 24.64 6.22
N ASP A 139 -4.24 25.38 7.23
CA ASP A 139 -3.86 25.11 8.62
C ASP A 139 -4.41 23.73 9.04
N ASN A 140 -3.60 22.95 9.75
CA ASN A 140 -3.99 21.64 10.28
C ASN A 140 -5.25 21.73 11.14
N LEU A 141 -5.47 22.86 11.83
CA LEU A 141 -6.65 23.10 12.65
C LEU A 141 -7.95 23.23 11.85
N ASP A 142 -7.86 23.57 10.57
CA ASP A 142 -9.01 23.82 9.67
C ASP A 142 -9.41 22.58 8.85
N LEU A 143 -8.63 21.52 8.91
CA LEU A 143 -8.91 20.29 8.16
C LEU A 143 -10.14 19.59 8.73
N LYS A 144 -11.00 19.12 7.83
CA LYS A 144 -12.26 18.48 8.20
C LYS A 144 -12.11 16.97 8.29
N PHE A 145 -12.61 16.39 9.38
CA PHE A 145 -12.68 14.94 9.54
C PHE A 145 -13.90 14.38 8.81
N ILE A 146 -13.68 13.37 7.98
CA ILE A 146 -14.66 12.81 7.06
C ILE A 146 -15.20 11.47 7.57
N PHE A 147 -14.30 10.61 8.05
CA PHE A 147 -14.65 9.28 8.55
C PHE A 147 -14.00 9.00 9.91
N SER A 148 -14.70 8.23 10.74
CA SER A 148 -14.18 7.64 11.96
C SER A 148 -14.35 6.12 11.89
N VAL A 149 -13.26 5.38 11.98
CA VAL A 149 -13.28 3.92 11.81
C VAL A 149 -12.60 3.26 13.00
N LEU A 150 -13.35 2.47 13.76
CA LEU A 150 -12.78 1.58 14.77
C LEU A 150 -12.36 0.27 14.10
N TRP A 151 -11.05 0.05 13.98
CA TRP A 151 -10.47 -1.04 13.22
C TRP A 151 -9.66 -1.97 14.12
N LYS A 152 -10.19 -3.17 14.36
CA LYS A 152 -9.41 -4.28 14.90
C LYS A 152 -8.78 -5.04 13.74
N LEU A 153 -7.48 -5.28 13.76
CA LEU A 153 -6.86 -6.08 12.70
C LEU A 153 -7.55 -7.46 12.62
N PRO A 154 -8.14 -7.84 11.47
CA PRO A 154 -8.76 -9.15 11.31
C PRO A 154 -7.75 -10.28 11.58
N GLU A 155 -8.18 -11.39 12.19
CA GLU A 155 -7.29 -12.52 12.54
C GLU A 155 -6.53 -13.04 11.33
N LYS A 156 -7.21 -13.19 10.20
CA LYS A 156 -6.60 -13.54 8.94
C LYS A 156 -5.53 -12.54 8.46
N ASP A 157 -5.76 -11.24 8.64
CA ASP A 157 -4.78 -10.23 8.28
C ASP A 157 -3.58 -10.27 9.23
N LEU A 158 -3.80 -10.58 10.51
CA LEU A 158 -2.74 -10.75 11.50
C LEU A 158 -1.77 -11.87 11.13
N LEU A 159 -2.26 -12.99 10.57
CA LEU A 159 -1.37 -14.07 10.09
C LEU A 159 -0.41 -13.58 8.99
N ILE A 160 -0.92 -12.78 8.05
CA ILE A 160 -0.11 -12.21 6.97
C ILE A 160 0.84 -11.14 7.51
N ILE A 161 0.37 -10.27 8.41
CA ILE A 161 1.16 -9.22 9.04
C ILE A 161 2.28 -9.81 9.91
N LYS A 162 2.03 -10.93 10.61
CA LYS A 162 3.05 -11.66 11.37
C LYS A 162 4.16 -12.15 10.44
N HIS A 163 3.79 -12.78 9.33
CA HIS A 163 4.77 -13.24 8.35
C HIS A 163 5.57 -12.08 7.73
N ASP A 164 4.92 -10.95 7.46
CA ASP A 164 5.59 -9.73 6.98
C ASP A 164 6.60 -9.20 8.01
N TYR A 165 6.21 -9.16 9.29
CA TYR A 165 7.08 -8.75 10.39
C TYR A 165 8.31 -9.67 10.47
N GLU A 166 8.10 -10.99 10.48
CA GLU A 166 9.17 -11.98 10.49
C GLU A 166 10.10 -11.86 9.28
N THR A 167 9.55 -11.61 8.09
CA THR A 167 10.32 -11.38 6.85
C THR A 167 11.24 -10.15 6.98
N ILE A 168 10.73 -9.05 7.55
CA ILE A 168 11.53 -7.85 7.82
C ILE A 168 12.65 -8.17 8.83
N LEU A 169 12.32 -8.86 9.94
CA LEU A 169 13.27 -9.24 10.97
C LEU A 169 14.37 -10.15 10.44
N GLU A 170 14.03 -11.15 9.64
CA GLU A 170 15.00 -12.09 9.06
C GLU A 170 16.02 -11.37 8.17
N LYS A 171 15.55 -10.40 7.37
CA LYS A 171 16.43 -9.58 6.54
C LYS A 171 17.36 -8.70 7.37
N ILE A 172 16.90 -8.20 8.52
CA ILE A 172 17.74 -7.46 9.49
C ILE A 172 18.75 -8.41 10.16
N LYS A 173 18.32 -9.60 10.60
CA LYS A 173 19.18 -10.63 11.22
C LYS A 173 20.28 -11.11 10.27
N CYS A 174 20.02 -11.14 8.97
CA CYS A 174 21.00 -11.39 7.92
C CYS A 174 21.98 -10.22 7.66
N GLY A 175 21.95 -9.13 8.43
CA GLY A 175 22.80 -7.94 8.22
C GLY A 175 22.41 -7.11 6.98
N LYS A 176 21.18 -7.25 6.49
CA LYS A 176 20.70 -6.68 5.21
C LYS A 176 19.57 -5.64 5.40
N ALA A 177 19.52 -4.95 6.55
CA ALA A 177 18.53 -3.89 6.79
C ALA A 177 18.65 -2.73 5.79
N HIS A 178 19.86 -2.45 5.29
CA HIS A 178 20.11 -1.47 4.23
C HIS A 178 19.38 -1.79 2.91
N LEU A 179 19.13 -3.08 2.64
CA LEU A 179 18.41 -3.57 1.45
C LEU A 179 16.91 -3.70 1.65
N LEU A 180 16.36 -3.39 2.83
CA LEU A 180 14.91 -3.45 3.07
C LEU A 180 14.16 -2.61 2.02
N SER A 181 13.01 -3.11 1.60
CA SER A 181 12.10 -2.41 0.69
C SER A 181 10.67 -2.56 1.20
N GLU A 182 9.83 -1.56 0.97
CA GLU A 182 8.41 -1.64 1.32
C GLU A 182 7.71 -2.79 0.57
N GLY A 183 8.23 -3.18 -0.60
CA GLY A 183 7.72 -4.31 -1.37
C GLY A 183 8.24 -5.69 -0.96
N ASP A 184 9.08 -5.80 0.07
CA ASP A 184 9.56 -7.11 0.56
C ASP A 184 8.42 -7.96 1.14
N THR A 185 7.34 -7.30 1.60
CA THR A 185 6.23 -7.86 2.37
C THR A 185 4.88 -7.60 1.70
N MET A 186 3.75 -7.98 2.33
CA MET A 186 2.39 -7.87 1.80
C MET A 186 1.61 -6.68 2.39
N TYR A 187 1.25 -6.71 3.67
CA TYR A 187 0.39 -5.72 4.35
C TYR A 187 1.20 -4.75 5.22
N LEU A 188 2.20 -5.27 5.94
CA LEU A 188 3.09 -4.49 6.81
C LEU A 188 4.40 -4.18 6.08
N GLY A 189 4.61 -2.91 5.71
CA GLY A 189 5.83 -2.44 5.06
C GLY A 189 6.86 -1.85 6.03
N ALA A 190 8.13 -1.84 5.61
CA ALA A 190 9.21 -1.07 6.25
C ALA A 190 9.51 0.19 5.42
N CYS A 191 8.71 1.24 5.59
CA CYS A 191 8.82 2.47 4.80
C CYS A 191 9.99 3.35 5.27
N ARG A 192 10.66 4.07 4.37
CA ARG A 192 11.72 5.02 4.74
C ARG A 192 11.13 6.23 5.47
N LYS A 193 11.79 6.68 6.54
CA LYS A 193 11.51 7.94 7.21
C LYS A 193 12.77 8.78 7.26
N GLY A 194 12.80 9.83 6.43
CA GLY A 194 13.95 10.71 6.29
C GLY A 194 14.11 11.17 4.85
N GLN A 195 14.97 12.16 4.64
CA GLN A 195 15.33 12.67 3.31
C GLN A 195 16.63 12.05 2.81
N LYS A 196 16.89 12.21 1.51
CA LYS A 196 18.15 11.78 0.90
C LYS A 196 19.31 12.58 1.53
N GLY A 197 20.30 11.87 2.07
CA GLY A 197 21.44 12.47 2.78
C GLY A 197 21.33 12.42 4.31
N ASP A 198 20.20 11.96 4.86
CA ASP A 198 20.09 11.72 6.31
C ASP A 198 21.09 10.67 6.79
N SER A 199 21.56 10.84 8.03
CA SER A 199 22.45 9.87 8.68
C SER A 199 21.85 8.46 8.68
N LEU A 200 22.67 7.49 8.30
CA LEU A 200 22.31 6.08 8.37
C LEU A 200 22.25 5.64 9.83
N MET A 201 21.29 4.77 10.13
CA MET A 201 21.14 4.13 11.42
C MET A 201 22.08 2.92 11.51
N LYS A 202 22.60 2.65 12.69
CA LYS A 202 23.27 1.38 12.97
C LYS A 202 22.26 0.23 12.78
N GLN A 203 22.69 -0.87 12.18
CA GLN A 203 21.97 -2.13 12.14
C GLN A 203 22.79 -3.20 12.86
N PRO A 204 22.16 -4.28 13.37
CA PRO A 204 22.91 -5.40 13.90
C PRO A 204 23.48 -6.25 12.76
N PHE A 205 24.51 -7.04 13.05
CA PHE A 205 25.07 -8.05 12.14
C PHE A 205 25.68 -7.52 10.82
N SER A 206 25.93 -6.21 10.72
CA SER A 206 26.67 -5.58 9.62
C SER A 206 27.29 -4.27 10.08
N GLU A 207 28.47 -3.94 9.52
CA GLU A 207 29.11 -2.62 9.71
C GLU A 207 28.50 -1.54 8.81
N GLU A 208 27.78 -1.93 7.75
CA GLU A 208 27.09 -1.00 6.87
C GLU A 208 25.92 -0.33 7.60
N GLY A 209 25.73 0.98 7.40
CA GLY A 209 24.56 1.68 7.94
C GLY A 209 23.29 1.41 7.12
N ALA A 210 22.11 1.51 7.75
CA ALA A 210 20.83 1.35 7.08
C ALA A 210 20.00 2.65 7.12
N PRO A 211 19.26 2.99 6.04
CA PRO A 211 18.32 4.12 6.07
C PRO A 211 17.30 3.97 7.20
N ARG A 212 16.90 5.07 7.83
CA ARG A 212 15.87 5.06 8.86
C ARG A 212 14.52 4.60 8.30
N ARG A 213 13.85 3.68 8.98
CA ARG A 213 12.55 3.12 8.57
C ARG A 213 11.53 3.06 9.69
N ALA A 214 10.26 3.01 9.32
CA ALA A 214 9.13 2.76 10.20
C ALA A 214 8.30 1.59 9.68
N PHE A 215 7.68 0.85 10.59
CA PHE A 215 6.59 -0.05 10.25
C PHE A 215 5.41 0.79 9.76
N SER A 216 4.73 0.33 8.71
CA SER A 216 3.55 0.99 8.17
C SER A 216 2.58 0.00 7.53
N LEU A 217 1.28 0.21 7.72
CA LEU A 217 0.29 -0.45 6.88
C LEU A 217 0.28 0.21 5.51
N LYS A 218 0.45 -0.60 4.46
CA LYS A 218 0.58 -0.09 3.10
C LYS A 218 -0.63 0.70 2.65
N MET A 219 -0.40 1.62 1.71
CA MET A 219 -1.44 2.37 1.01
C MET A 219 -2.59 1.50 0.50
N SER A 220 -2.25 0.33 -0.04
CA SER A 220 -3.20 -0.67 -0.53
C SER A 220 -4.10 -1.21 0.57
N TYR A 221 -3.55 -1.52 1.75
CA TYR A 221 -4.32 -1.95 2.91
C TYR A 221 -5.27 -0.83 3.37
N MET A 222 -4.76 0.39 3.49
CA MET A 222 -5.55 1.56 3.89
C MET A 222 -6.71 1.85 2.92
N ARG A 223 -6.53 1.61 1.62
CA ARG A 223 -7.63 1.73 0.64
C ARG A 223 -8.75 0.74 0.91
N THR A 224 -8.46 -0.47 1.41
CA THR A 224 -9.51 -1.43 1.77
C THR A 224 -10.32 -0.99 2.98
N ILE A 225 -9.68 -0.32 3.95
CA ILE A 225 -10.37 0.28 5.10
C ILE A 225 -11.26 1.44 4.62
N LEU A 226 -10.74 2.31 3.75
CA LEU A 226 -11.54 3.40 3.17
C LEU A 226 -12.73 2.84 2.37
N GLN A 227 -12.49 1.83 1.53
CA GLN A 227 -13.54 1.17 0.75
C GLN A 227 -14.63 0.61 1.67
N TYR A 228 -14.24 -0.03 2.78
CA TYR A 228 -15.18 -0.55 3.77
C TYR A 228 -16.10 0.53 4.34
N VAL A 229 -15.54 1.66 4.79
CA VAL A 229 -16.38 2.75 5.32
C VAL A 229 -17.24 3.38 4.23
N THR A 230 -16.73 3.57 3.01
CA THR A 230 -17.52 4.14 1.91
C THR A 230 -18.65 3.22 1.47
N ASP A 231 -18.43 1.91 1.37
CA ASP A 231 -19.45 0.93 0.96
C ASP A 231 -20.55 0.75 2.00
N SER A 232 -20.25 1.02 3.27
CA SER A 232 -21.25 1.00 4.33
C SER A 232 -22.31 2.10 4.19
N GLY A 233 -22.03 3.14 3.41
CA GLY A 233 -22.85 4.37 3.33
C GLY A 233 -22.82 5.23 4.60
N LYS A 234 -22.08 4.84 5.63
CA LYS A 234 -21.96 5.55 6.91
C LYS A 234 -20.65 6.33 6.98
N LYS A 235 -20.63 7.38 7.82
CA LYS A 235 -19.41 8.12 8.12
C LYS A 235 -18.60 7.55 9.31
N ALA A 236 -19.20 6.64 10.07
CA ALA A 236 -18.53 5.92 11.14
C ALA A 236 -18.90 4.44 11.17
N VAL A 237 -17.90 3.57 11.26
CA VAL A 237 -18.06 2.11 11.24
C VAL A 237 -17.06 1.41 12.17
N SER A 238 -17.38 0.19 12.57
CA SER A 238 -16.46 -0.72 13.25
C SER A 238 -16.47 -2.08 12.57
N ASN A 239 -15.32 -2.74 12.48
CA ASN A 239 -15.16 -3.99 11.74
C ASN A 239 -15.37 -5.28 12.56
N PHE A 240 -16.02 -5.20 13.72
CA PHE A 240 -16.26 -6.38 14.59
C PHE A 240 -17.26 -7.40 14.00
N LYS A 241 -17.91 -7.12 12.87
CA LYS A 241 -18.80 -8.06 12.15
C LYS A 241 -18.51 -7.96 10.64
N PHE A 242 -17.96 -9.01 10.02
CA PHE A 242 -17.50 -8.97 8.63
C PHE A 242 -17.77 -10.27 7.86
N PRO A 243 -18.14 -10.16 6.57
CA PRO A 243 -17.69 -11.12 5.57
C PRO A 243 -17.17 -10.40 4.30
N ALA A 244 -16.07 -10.88 3.73
CA ALA A 244 -15.57 -10.46 2.41
C ALA A 244 -15.15 -11.69 1.58
N GLY A 245 -15.09 -11.53 0.26
CA GLY A 245 -14.75 -12.60 -0.70
C GLY A 245 -13.26 -12.94 -0.67
N GLN A 246 -12.93 -14.03 0.02
CA GLN A 246 -11.58 -14.49 0.31
C GLN A 246 -11.10 -15.53 -0.71
N ILE A 247 -9.82 -15.51 -1.10
CA ILE A 247 -9.23 -16.59 -1.94
C ILE A 247 -8.39 -17.60 -1.16
N VAL A 248 -8.01 -17.30 0.07
CA VAL A 248 -7.26 -18.17 1.00
C VAL A 248 -8.00 -18.28 2.35
N SER A 249 -7.93 -19.43 3.01
CA SER A 249 -8.49 -19.66 4.35
C SER A 249 -7.45 -19.53 5.47
N GLU A 250 -7.88 -19.26 6.69
CA GLU A 250 -7.01 -19.22 7.89
C GLU A 250 -6.23 -20.52 8.06
N ARG A 251 -6.88 -21.68 7.89
CA ARG A 251 -6.24 -23.01 7.96
C ARG A 251 -5.11 -23.20 6.94
N GLU A 252 -5.18 -22.55 5.77
CA GLU A 252 -4.09 -22.56 4.80
C GLU A 252 -2.95 -21.66 5.29
N LEU A 253 -3.27 -20.46 5.81
CA LEU A 253 -2.30 -19.46 6.30
C LEU A 253 -1.55 -19.91 7.56
N ASP A 254 -2.14 -20.77 8.38
CA ASP A 254 -1.47 -21.37 9.55
C ASP A 254 -0.29 -22.27 9.16
N LYS A 255 -0.32 -22.83 7.93
CA LYS A 255 0.66 -23.83 7.48
C LYS A 255 1.67 -23.27 6.47
N HIS A 256 1.23 -22.30 5.69
CA HIS A 256 1.98 -21.74 4.57
C HIS A 256 1.72 -20.24 4.49
N ASN A 257 2.73 -19.46 4.12
CA ASN A 257 2.47 -18.06 3.79
C ASN A 257 1.62 -17.95 2.51
N PHE A 258 1.03 -16.77 2.30
CA PHE A 258 0.16 -16.51 1.16
C PHE A 258 0.82 -16.86 -0.19
N GLU A 259 2.08 -16.51 -0.38
CA GLU A 259 2.78 -16.73 -1.65
C GLU A 259 2.98 -18.21 -1.94
N GLU A 260 3.40 -18.99 -0.94
CA GLU A 260 3.53 -20.44 -1.04
C GLU A 260 2.21 -21.10 -1.41
N ILE A 261 1.10 -20.68 -0.79
CA ILE A 261 -0.24 -21.20 -1.10
C ILE A 261 -0.56 -20.97 -2.57
N ILE A 262 -0.33 -19.75 -3.07
CA ILE A 262 -0.60 -19.43 -4.47
C ILE A 262 0.34 -20.21 -5.40
N LEU A 263 1.65 -20.26 -5.14
CA LEU A 263 2.62 -21.01 -5.96
C LEU A 263 2.28 -22.51 -5.99
N ASN A 264 1.87 -23.09 -4.87
CA ASN A 264 1.46 -24.49 -4.77
C ASN A 264 0.24 -24.81 -5.66
N ARG A 265 -0.67 -23.85 -5.88
CA ARG A 265 -1.80 -24.02 -6.81
C ARG A 265 -1.35 -24.15 -8.27
N PHE A 266 -0.20 -23.58 -8.63
CA PHE A 266 0.35 -23.63 -10.00
C PHE A 266 1.24 -24.83 -10.25
N LYS A 267 1.90 -25.40 -9.23
CA LYS A 267 2.83 -26.54 -9.36
C LYS A 267 2.29 -27.68 -10.25
N PRO A 268 1.02 -28.15 -10.13
CA PRO A 268 0.50 -29.24 -10.96
C PRO A 268 0.32 -28.91 -12.46
N TYR A 269 0.47 -27.64 -12.84
CA TYR A 269 0.25 -27.14 -14.20
C TYR A 269 1.53 -26.71 -14.91
N LEU A 270 2.67 -26.63 -14.20
CA LEU A 270 3.97 -26.33 -14.80
C LEU A 270 4.28 -27.34 -15.91
N GLY A 271 4.80 -26.84 -17.04
CA GLY A 271 5.08 -27.63 -18.24
C GLY A 271 3.86 -27.95 -19.11
N LYS A 272 2.62 -27.71 -18.65
CA LYS A 272 1.42 -28.04 -19.42
C LYS A 272 1.06 -26.95 -20.42
N ASN A 273 0.59 -27.36 -21.59
CA ASN A 273 0.04 -26.45 -22.60
C ASN A 273 -1.22 -25.75 -22.06
N TYR A 274 -1.35 -24.45 -22.35
CA TYR A 274 -2.46 -23.62 -21.86
C TYR A 274 -3.85 -24.18 -22.24
N GLN A 275 -3.99 -24.86 -23.37
CA GLN A 275 -5.24 -25.49 -23.82
C GLN A 275 -5.61 -26.69 -22.93
N VAL A 276 -4.62 -27.50 -22.53
CA VAL A 276 -4.81 -28.63 -21.61
C VAL A 276 -5.25 -28.12 -20.24
N ILE A 277 -4.63 -27.03 -19.76
CA ILE A 277 -5.00 -26.38 -18.51
C ILE A 277 -6.45 -25.84 -18.60
N ALA A 278 -6.78 -25.12 -19.68
CA ALA A 278 -8.12 -24.57 -19.89
C ALA A 278 -9.19 -25.68 -19.88
N LYS A 279 -8.95 -26.79 -20.60
CA LYS A 279 -9.84 -27.96 -20.59
C LYS A 279 -10.00 -28.54 -19.18
N GLY A 280 -8.89 -28.76 -18.46
CA GLY A 280 -8.91 -29.30 -17.10
C GLY A 280 -9.63 -28.39 -16.08
N LYS A 281 -9.60 -27.08 -16.30
CA LYS A 281 -10.30 -26.07 -15.48
C LYS A 281 -11.70 -25.71 -16.01
N LYS A 282 -12.17 -26.36 -17.07
CA LYS A 282 -13.47 -26.09 -17.73
C LYS A 282 -13.63 -24.62 -18.18
N ILE A 283 -12.56 -24.02 -18.69
CA ILE A 283 -12.53 -22.64 -19.20
C ILE A 283 -12.74 -22.68 -20.71
N ASP A 284 -13.74 -21.95 -21.20
CA ASP A 284 -13.93 -21.78 -22.65
C ASP A 284 -12.96 -20.72 -23.21
N ILE A 285 -12.13 -21.16 -24.16
CA ILE A 285 -11.18 -20.32 -24.90
C ILE A 285 -11.35 -20.50 -26.42
N SER A 286 -12.46 -21.08 -26.86
CA SER A 286 -12.75 -21.40 -28.27
C SER A 286 -12.68 -20.17 -29.19
N ASN A 287 -13.19 -19.03 -28.72
CA ASN A 287 -13.13 -17.74 -29.43
C ASN A 287 -11.75 -17.07 -29.39
N ASN A 288 -10.72 -17.77 -28.92
CA ASN A 288 -9.33 -17.30 -28.83
C ASN A 288 -9.19 -15.88 -28.23
N PRO A 289 -9.72 -15.62 -27.01
CA PRO A 289 -9.72 -14.29 -26.43
C PRO A 289 -8.30 -13.77 -26.22
N LYS A 290 -8.06 -12.48 -26.50
CA LYS A 290 -6.73 -11.85 -26.40
C LYS A 290 -6.11 -11.99 -24.99
N ASN A 291 -6.93 -12.10 -23.95
CA ASN A 291 -6.53 -12.24 -22.55
C ASN A 291 -6.60 -13.69 -22.02
N LYS A 292 -6.66 -14.71 -22.89
CA LYS A 292 -6.78 -16.14 -22.50
C LYS A 292 -5.77 -16.59 -21.42
N PHE A 293 -4.52 -16.14 -21.50
CA PHE A 293 -3.48 -16.47 -20.52
C PHE A 293 -3.82 -15.91 -19.13
N ALA A 294 -4.36 -14.70 -19.07
CA ALA A 294 -4.81 -14.09 -17.82
C ALA A 294 -6.03 -14.83 -17.26
N ILE A 295 -6.98 -15.26 -18.09
CA ILE A 295 -8.14 -16.06 -17.66
C ILE A 295 -7.67 -17.37 -17.01
N ILE A 296 -6.75 -18.07 -17.67
CA ILE A 296 -6.20 -19.35 -17.18
C ILE A 296 -5.43 -19.15 -15.86
N ALA A 297 -4.56 -18.13 -15.79
CA ALA A 297 -3.82 -17.82 -14.58
C ALA A 297 -4.77 -17.50 -13.40
N ASN A 298 -5.83 -16.71 -13.64
CA ASN A 298 -6.85 -16.40 -12.64
C ASN A 298 -7.57 -17.66 -12.15
N ALA A 299 -7.94 -18.57 -13.05
CA ALA A 299 -8.63 -19.80 -12.67
C ALA A 299 -7.75 -20.77 -11.84
N ILE A 300 -6.43 -20.75 -12.05
CA ILE A 300 -5.49 -21.47 -11.19
C ILE A 300 -5.39 -20.79 -9.83
N ALA A 301 -5.06 -19.49 -9.81
CA ALA A 301 -4.80 -18.73 -8.58
C ALA A 301 -6.04 -18.63 -7.66
N ALA A 302 -7.21 -18.33 -8.23
CA ALA A 302 -8.45 -18.14 -7.48
C ALA A 302 -9.15 -19.45 -7.10
N THR A 303 -8.80 -20.57 -7.73
CA THR A 303 -9.49 -21.87 -7.52
C THR A 303 -11.02 -21.78 -7.65
N GLY A 304 -11.52 -20.96 -8.58
CA GLY A 304 -12.95 -20.76 -8.81
C GLY A 304 -13.64 -19.74 -7.89
N LYS A 305 -12.93 -19.14 -6.93
CA LYS A 305 -13.51 -18.18 -5.96
C LYS A 305 -13.75 -16.78 -6.56
N CYS A 306 -13.01 -16.40 -7.62
CA CYS A 306 -13.24 -15.15 -8.34
C CYS A 306 -12.68 -15.22 -9.77
N ALA A 307 -13.19 -14.37 -10.66
CA ALA A 307 -12.73 -14.27 -12.05
C ALA A 307 -11.44 -13.43 -12.22
N ASN A 308 -11.13 -12.55 -11.28
CA ASN A 308 -9.95 -11.70 -11.30
C ASN A 308 -9.34 -11.57 -9.90
N VAL A 309 -8.22 -12.24 -9.66
CA VAL A 309 -7.53 -12.23 -8.37
C VAL A 309 -7.02 -10.85 -7.97
N ASN A 310 -6.75 -9.95 -8.93
CA ASN A 310 -6.36 -8.57 -8.59
C ASN A 310 -7.49 -7.79 -7.88
N ARG A 311 -8.72 -8.33 -7.85
CA ARG A 311 -9.87 -7.81 -7.08
C ARG A 311 -10.20 -8.64 -5.85
N SER A 312 -9.42 -9.67 -5.54
CA SER A 312 -9.56 -10.42 -4.30
C SER A 312 -9.09 -9.60 -3.12
N GLU A 313 -9.65 -9.89 -1.95
CA GLU A 313 -9.31 -9.19 -0.71
C GLU A 313 -7.79 -9.17 -0.47
N GLU A 314 -7.14 -10.32 -0.58
CA GLU A 314 -5.73 -10.45 -0.25
C GLU A 314 -4.82 -9.69 -1.22
N PHE A 315 -5.11 -9.74 -2.53
CA PHE A 315 -4.36 -8.98 -3.52
C PHE A 315 -4.56 -7.48 -3.35
N MET A 316 -5.81 -7.04 -3.12
CA MET A 316 -6.11 -5.61 -2.93
C MET A 316 -5.43 -5.06 -1.68
N LYS A 317 -5.47 -5.79 -0.55
CA LYS A 317 -4.79 -5.42 0.69
C LYS A 317 -3.27 -5.35 0.52
N ALA A 318 -2.68 -6.33 -0.19
CA ALA A 318 -1.23 -6.36 -0.43
C ALA A 318 -0.73 -5.38 -1.49
N GLY A 319 -1.64 -4.80 -2.28
CA GLY A 319 -1.27 -4.06 -3.48
C GLY A 319 -0.65 -4.97 -4.56
N LEU A 320 -0.94 -6.26 -4.48
CA LEU A 320 -0.37 -7.29 -5.34
C LEU A 320 -0.99 -7.20 -6.73
N THR A 321 -0.17 -7.32 -7.77
CA THR A 321 -0.67 -7.35 -9.15
C THR A 321 -0.19 -8.59 -9.89
N MET A 322 -1.12 -9.43 -10.32
CA MET A 322 -0.81 -10.52 -11.24
C MET A 322 -0.67 -10.00 -12.67
N LYS A 323 0.41 -10.40 -13.35
CA LYS A 323 0.69 -10.11 -14.75
C LYS A 323 1.14 -11.38 -15.47
N THR A 324 0.55 -11.65 -16.63
CA THR A 324 1.01 -12.73 -17.50
C THR A 324 2.05 -12.22 -18.48
N ILE A 325 3.13 -12.97 -18.66
CA ILE A 325 4.21 -12.64 -19.59
C ILE A 325 4.31 -13.74 -20.64
N ARG A 326 4.43 -13.35 -21.91
CA ARG A 326 4.63 -14.29 -23.02
C ARG A 326 6.07 -14.24 -23.48
N VAL A 327 6.71 -15.40 -23.45
CA VAL A 327 8.07 -15.63 -23.93
C VAL A 327 7.98 -16.41 -25.23
N GLN A 328 8.53 -15.87 -26.31
CA GLN A 328 8.61 -16.54 -27.60
C GLN A 328 9.62 -17.69 -27.54
N HIS A 329 9.58 -18.59 -28.52
CA HIS A 329 10.46 -19.76 -28.58
C HIS A 329 11.96 -19.41 -28.41
N ASN A 330 12.41 -18.30 -29.00
CA ASN A 330 13.78 -17.79 -28.90
C ASN A 330 14.09 -17.02 -27.59
N GLY A 331 13.21 -17.05 -26.60
CA GLY A 331 13.36 -16.34 -25.33
C GLY A 331 13.04 -14.85 -25.41
N ASN A 332 12.57 -14.32 -26.54
CA ASN A 332 12.22 -12.90 -26.64
C ASN A 332 10.84 -12.61 -26.04
N ILE A 333 10.74 -11.42 -25.45
CA ILE A 333 9.48 -10.85 -24.97
C ILE A 333 9.16 -9.69 -25.91
N LYS A 334 8.08 -9.84 -26.67
CA LYS A 334 7.65 -8.82 -27.64
C LYS A 334 6.98 -7.63 -26.95
N GLU A 335 6.27 -7.88 -25.86
CA GLU A 335 5.40 -6.88 -25.24
C GLU A 335 6.10 -6.18 -24.08
N ALA A 336 6.14 -4.86 -24.16
CA ALA A 336 6.38 -4.04 -22.98
C ALA A 336 5.19 -4.15 -22.01
N MET A 337 5.45 -3.97 -20.72
CA MET A 337 4.42 -4.08 -19.69
C MET A 337 3.90 -2.69 -19.32
N SER A 338 2.59 -2.44 -19.51
CA SER A 338 1.96 -1.19 -19.09
C SER A 338 1.40 -1.23 -17.68
N PHE A 339 1.44 -0.07 -17.04
CA PHE A 339 0.79 0.26 -15.78
C PHE A 339 -0.34 1.26 -16.03
N GLU A 340 -0.79 1.99 -15.02
CA GLU A 340 -1.86 2.97 -15.17
C GLU A 340 -1.48 4.21 -16.00
N ASN A 341 -2.46 5.04 -16.30
CA ASN A 341 -2.23 6.31 -16.99
C ASN A 341 -1.61 7.31 -16.02
N ILE A 342 -0.73 8.15 -16.52
CA ILE A 342 -0.12 9.23 -15.74
C ILE A 342 -1.20 10.27 -15.44
N ASP A 343 -1.39 10.58 -14.16
CA ASP A 343 -2.18 11.74 -13.73
C ASP A 343 -1.24 12.95 -13.63
N TYR A 344 -1.32 13.84 -14.62
CA TYR A 344 -0.37 14.96 -14.73
C TYR A 344 -0.48 15.96 -13.58
N ILE A 345 -1.69 16.15 -13.05
CA ILE A 345 -1.93 17.05 -11.91
C ILE A 345 -1.30 16.43 -10.67
N GLU A 346 -1.57 15.14 -10.41
CA GLU A 346 -0.98 14.45 -9.27
C GLU A 346 0.55 14.48 -9.29
N VAL A 347 1.17 14.25 -10.45
CA VAL A 347 2.63 14.27 -10.58
C VAL A 347 3.20 15.67 -10.34
N ALA A 348 2.54 16.72 -10.84
CA ALA A 348 2.97 18.10 -10.63
C ALA A 348 2.87 18.52 -9.16
N GLU A 349 1.80 18.11 -8.47
CA GLU A 349 1.54 18.46 -7.06
C GLU A 349 2.36 17.63 -6.05
N CYS A 350 2.84 16.45 -6.44
CA CYS A 350 3.57 15.54 -5.57
C CYS A 350 5.03 15.96 -5.42
N ASP A 351 5.42 16.48 -4.25
CA ASP A 351 6.76 17.00 -3.99
C ASP A 351 7.80 15.93 -3.59
N ASN A 352 7.34 14.72 -3.22
CA ASN A 352 8.19 13.66 -2.68
C ASN A 352 8.05 12.35 -3.47
N TRP A 353 9.17 11.82 -3.96
CA TRP A 353 9.23 10.54 -4.69
C TRP A 353 8.58 9.39 -3.90
N TYR A 354 8.87 9.24 -2.60
CA TYR A 354 8.38 8.14 -1.77
C TYR A 354 6.88 8.19 -1.47
N GLU A 355 6.23 9.32 -1.79
CA GLU A 355 4.78 9.52 -1.73
C GLU A 355 4.13 9.51 -3.11
N SER A 356 4.93 9.43 -4.17
CA SER A 356 4.42 9.44 -5.53
C SER A 356 3.69 8.16 -5.86
N ARG A 357 2.68 8.28 -6.73
CA ARG A 357 1.93 7.13 -7.22
C ARG A 357 2.81 6.15 -7.99
N LEU A 358 3.83 6.63 -8.70
CA LEU A 358 4.76 5.77 -9.43
C LEU A 358 5.63 4.94 -8.48
N TYR A 359 6.12 5.53 -7.38
CA TYR A 359 6.82 4.79 -6.34
C TYR A 359 5.92 3.66 -5.80
N GLU A 360 4.68 3.97 -5.43
CA GLU A 360 3.73 2.96 -4.93
C GLU A 360 3.53 1.81 -5.93
N LEU A 361 3.36 2.12 -7.23
CA LEU A 361 3.21 1.10 -8.27
C LEU A 361 4.47 0.25 -8.41
N PHE A 362 5.65 0.85 -8.43
CA PHE A 362 6.90 0.14 -8.77
C PHE A 362 7.50 -0.56 -7.55
N SER A 363 7.23 -0.08 -6.34
CA SER A 363 7.55 -0.75 -5.08
C SER A 363 6.50 -1.79 -4.69
N SER A 364 5.39 -1.90 -5.44
CA SER A 364 4.38 -2.94 -5.20
C SER A 364 4.92 -4.34 -5.52
N ARG A 365 4.23 -5.35 -5.00
CA ARG A 365 4.58 -6.74 -5.23
C ARG A 365 3.85 -7.26 -6.47
N PHE A 366 4.56 -7.98 -7.32
CA PHE A 366 4.04 -8.55 -8.55
C PHE A 366 4.02 -10.07 -8.48
N MET A 367 3.01 -10.67 -9.10
CA MET A 367 2.98 -12.10 -9.39
C MET A 367 3.10 -12.27 -10.90
N PHE A 368 4.24 -12.77 -11.37
CA PHE A 368 4.46 -13.04 -12.79
C PHE A 368 4.15 -14.48 -13.13
N VAL A 369 3.29 -14.67 -14.13
CA VAL A 369 2.94 -15.98 -14.68
C VAL A 369 3.46 -16.07 -16.10
N ILE A 370 4.43 -16.95 -16.33
CA ILE A 370 5.20 -17.03 -17.56
C ILE A 370 4.61 -18.12 -18.46
N PHE A 371 4.27 -17.73 -19.68
CA PHE A 371 3.89 -18.64 -20.74
C PHE A 371 4.97 -18.64 -21.82
N LYS A 372 5.57 -19.80 -22.11
CA LYS A 372 6.64 -19.93 -23.10
C LYS A 372 6.19 -20.74 -24.30
N GLU A 373 6.39 -20.18 -25.49
CA GLU A 373 6.11 -20.85 -26.76
C GLU A 373 7.10 -22.00 -26.97
N GLN A 374 6.58 -23.19 -27.26
CA GLN A 374 7.42 -24.39 -27.46
C GLN A 374 7.96 -24.49 -28.87
N THR A 375 7.17 -24.09 -29.87
CA THR A 375 7.55 -24.14 -31.28
C THR A 375 7.38 -22.77 -31.92
N ALA A 376 8.43 -22.28 -32.59
CA ALA A 376 8.44 -20.95 -33.19
C ALA A 376 7.20 -20.71 -34.08
N ASN A 377 6.45 -19.65 -33.76
CA ASN A 377 5.27 -19.18 -34.49
C ASN A 377 4.08 -20.17 -34.55
N LYS A 378 4.05 -21.20 -33.70
CA LYS A 378 2.91 -22.13 -33.61
C LYS A 378 1.88 -21.73 -32.55
N GLY A 379 2.24 -20.83 -31.63
CA GLY A 379 1.34 -20.40 -30.56
C GLY A 379 1.04 -21.48 -29.51
N ASP A 380 1.90 -22.51 -29.42
CA ASP A 380 1.84 -23.62 -28.47
C ASP A 380 2.53 -23.26 -27.15
N TYR A 381 1.90 -22.38 -26.39
CA TYR A 381 2.44 -21.90 -25.11
C TYR A 381 2.21 -22.91 -23.97
N ILE A 382 3.26 -23.21 -23.22
CA ILE A 382 3.17 -23.91 -21.93
C ILE A 382 3.21 -22.91 -20.77
N LEU A 383 2.65 -23.29 -19.62
CA LEU A 383 2.93 -22.60 -18.36
C LEU A 383 4.36 -22.97 -17.92
N ASP A 384 5.29 -22.04 -18.08
CA ASP A 384 6.72 -22.25 -17.90
C ASP A 384 7.13 -22.04 -16.45
N ASN A 385 6.72 -20.91 -15.86
CA ASN A 385 7.08 -20.55 -14.49
C ASN A 385 6.04 -19.61 -13.85
N VAL A 386 6.07 -19.52 -12.53
CA VAL A 386 5.35 -18.51 -11.75
C VAL A 386 6.19 -18.08 -10.55
N PHE A 387 6.30 -16.78 -10.31
CA PHE A 387 7.06 -16.27 -9.18
C PHE A 387 6.54 -14.90 -8.73
N PHE A 388 6.79 -14.60 -7.45
CA PHE A 388 6.60 -13.27 -6.89
C PHE A 388 7.85 -12.44 -7.07
N TRP A 389 7.67 -11.16 -7.39
CA TRP A 389 8.76 -10.25 -7.66
C TRP A 389 8.44 -8.85 -7.17
N THR A 390 9.44 -8.20 -6.62
CA THR A 390 9.43 -6.78 -6.24
C THR A 390 10.62 -6.11 -6.88
N MET A 391 10.45 -4.85 -7.28
CA MET A 391 11.55 -4.07 -7.85
C MET A 391 12.73 -3.93 -6.86
N PRO A 392 13.95 -4.32 -7.27
CA PRO A 392 15.15 -4.11 -6.46
C PRO A 392 15.37 -2.63 -6.13
N PRO A 393 16.01 -2.30 -4.98
CA PRO A 393 16.31 -0.92 -4.60
C PRO A 393 17.07 -0.14 -5.68
N GLU A 394 18.04 -0.77 -6.35
CA GLU A 394 18.82 -0.16 -7.44
C GLU A 394 17.93 0.23 -8.64
N ASP A 395 16.91 -0.59 -8.95
CA ASP A 395 15.96 -0.30 -10.01
C ASP A 395 14.96 0.80 -9.60
N LEU A 396 14.66 0.92 -8.31
CA LEU A 396 13.84 2.02 -7.77
C LEU A 396 14.55 3.37 -7.85
N GLU A 397 15.89 3.43 -7.79
CA GLU A 397 16.66 4.66 -8.03
C GLU A 397 16.55 5.11 -9.51
N TRP A 398 16.55 4.15 -10.43
CA TRP A 398 16.25 4.43 -11.85
C TRP A 398 14.81 4.89 -12.03
N ALA A 399 13.86 4.33 -11.27
CA ALA A 399 12.46 4.74 -11.29
C ALA A 399 12.27 6.17 -10.74
N GLU A 400 13.03 6.56 -9.72
CA GLU A 400 13.06 7.94 -9.21
C GLU A 400 13.52 8.92 -10.31
N THR A 401 14.62 8.59 -11.00
CA THR A 401 15.13 9.39 -12.11
C THR A 401 14.10 9.52 -13.25
N TYR A 402 13.43 8.41 -13.57
CA TYR A 402 12.35 8.36 -14.55
C TYR A 402 11.16 9.25 -14.13
N TRP A 403 10.75 9.20 -12.86
CA TRP A 403 9.67 10.05 -12.34
C TRP A 403 10.03 11.53 -12.34
N MET A 404 11.24 11.90 -11.90
CA MET A 404 11.71 13.29 -11.93
C MET A 404 11.73 13.84 -13.35
N HIS A 405 12.14 13.04 -14.33
CA HIS A 405 12.11 13.40 -15.74
C HIS A 405 10.67 13.65 -16.23
N ILE A 406 9.72 12.79 -15.85
CA ILE A 406 8.29 12.98 -16.18
C ILE A 406 7.78 14.28 -15.53
N LYS A 407 8.04 14.49 -14.23
CA LYS A 407 7.59 15.67 -13.49
C LYS A 407 8.13 16.95 -14.11
N LYS A 408 9.42 17.00 -14.46
CA LYS A 408 10.04 18.16 -15.12
C LYS A 408 9.30 18.54 -16.40
N ASN A 409 9.12 17.58 -17.31
CA ASN A 409 8.45 17.83 -18.58
C ASN A 409 6.97 18.25 -18.40
N ILE A 410 6.26 17.68 -17.42
CA ILE A 410 4.89 18.10 -17.10
C ILE A 410 4.85 19.56 -16.62
N LEU A 411 5.79 19.96 -15.75
CA LEU A 411 5.86 21.34 -15.24
C LEU A 411 6.24 22.36 -16.34
N GLU A 412 6.98 21.93 -17.35
CA GLU A 412 7.36 22.73 -18.52
C GLU A 412 6.28 22.69 -19.65
N ASP A 413 5.12 22.07 -19.41
CA ASP A 413 4.03 21.87 -20.41
C ASP A 413 4.47 21.05 -21.65
N HIS A 414 5.55 20.27 -21.51
CA HIS A 414 6.12 19.39 -22.53
C HIS A 414 5.48 17.98 -22.51
N ILE A 415 4.20 17.88 -22.91
CA ILE A 415 3.41 16.63 -22.81
C ILE A 415 3.15 16.01 -24.20
N SER A 416 4.18 15.38 -24.78
CA SER A 416 4.14 14.68 -26.07
C SER A 416 5.25 13.63 -26.20
N GLU A 417 5.15 12.75 -27.21
CA GLU A 417 5.98 11.53 -27.34
C GLU A 417 7.49 11.80 -27.49
N GLU A 418 7.86 12.97 -28.01
CA GLU A 418 9.23 13.40 -28.23
C GLU A 418 9.98 13.77 -26.94
N TYR A 419 9.27 14.20 -25.89
CA TYR A 419 9.86 14.58 -24.61
C TYR A 419 10.04 13.41 -23.64
N TRP A 420 9.49 12.25 -23.99
CA TRP A 420 9.49 11.08 -23.12
C TRP A 420 10.70 10.18 -23.32
N TRP A 421 11.08 9.47 -22.26
CA TRP A 421 11.91 8.27 -22.43
C TRP A 421 11.16 7.27 -23.30
N LYS A 422 11.86 6.74 -24.29
CA LYS A 422 11.37 5.78 -25.28
C LYS A 422 11.94 4.40 -24.98
N GLY A 423 11.25 3.35 -25.43
CA GLY A 423 11.74 1.98 -25.26
C GLY A 423 13.11 1.74 -25.93
N GLN A 424 13.45 2.53 -26.95
CA GLN A 424 14.75 2.49 -27.62
C GLN A 424 15.90 3.09 -26.80
N ASP A 425 15.60 3.89 -25.76
CA ASP A 425 16.62 4.53 -24.92
C ASP A 425 17.26 3.54 -23.94
N LYS A 426 16.68 2.34 -23.79
CA LYS A 426 17.21 1.24 -22.97
C LYS A 426 17.36 1.57 -21.47
N LYS A 427 16.57 2.53 -20.97
CA LYS A 427 16.57 2.98 -19.56
C LYS A 427 15.56 2.25 -18.65
N LYS A 428 15.33 0.95 -18.87
CA LYS A 428 14.36 0.08 -18.16
C LYS A 428 12.88 0.45 -18.28
N PHE A 429 12.55 1.73 -18.35
CA PHE A 429 11.20 2.28 -18.38
C PHE A 429 11.00 3.24 -19.56
N HIS A 430 9.75 3.43 -19.97
CA HIS A 430 9.39 4.43 -20.97
C HIS A 430 7.96 4.93 -20.78
N VAL A 431 7.65 6.10 -21.33
CA VAL A 431 6.27 6.63 -21.37
C VAL A 431 5.68 6.42 -22.75
N ARG A 432 4.46 5.91 -22.82
CA ARG A 432 3.77 5.62 -24.08
C ARG A 432 2.24 5.58 -23.89
N PRO A 433 1.42 5.90 -24.90
CA PRO A 433 -0.03 5.70 -24.84
C PRO A 433 -0.41 4.22 -24.83
N LYS A 434 -1.50 3.86 -24.13
CA LYS A 434 -2.07 2.49 -24.17
C LYS A 434 -2.83 2.17 -25.45
N ALA A 435 -3.59 3.13 -25.96
CA ALA A 435 -4.43 2.98 -27.14
C ALA A 435 -3.82 3.71 -28.34
N GLN A 436 -4.04 3.16 -29.53
CA GLN A 436 -3.62 3.81 -30.79
C GLN A 436 -4.52 4.99 -31.18
N ARG A 437 -5.75 5.09 -30.66
CA ARG A 437 -6.69 6.19 -30.98
C ARG A 437 -6.46 7.39 -30.06
N SER A 438 -6.35 8.58 -30.66
CA SER A 438 -5.87 9.84 -30.07
C SER A 438 -6.88 10.63 -29.24
N THR A 439 -8.10 10.12 -29.02
CA THR A 439 -9.21 10.91 -28.45
C THR A 439 -9.23 10.95 -26.92
N ASP A 440 -8.41 10.15 -26.24
CA ASP A 440 -8.42 10.08 -24.78
C ASP A 440 -7.45 11.11 -24.18
N LEU A 441 -8.01 12.22 -23.72
CA LEU A 441 -7.27 13.36 -23.15
C LEU A 441 -7.33 13.38 -21.62
N ALA A 442 -6.32 13.95 -20.98
CA ALA A 442 -6.28 14.24 -19.55
C ALA A 442 -5.91 15.71 -19.32
N PRO A 443 -6.44 16.32 -18.24
CA PRO A 443 -6.09 17.69 -17.88
C PRO A 443 -4.63 17.78 -17.45
N THR A 444 -4.00 18.92 -17.76
CA THR A 444 -2.62 19.25 -17.41
C THR A 444 -2.61 20.35 -16.35
N PRO A 445 -1.49 20.55 -15.63
CA PRO A 445 -1.35 21.65 -14.67
C PRO A 445 -1.51 23.05 -15.29
N SER A 446 -1.25 23.19 -16.60
CA SER A 446 -1.44 24.43 -17.36
C SER A 446 -2.92 24.74 -17.68
N GLY A 447 -3.85 23.86 -17.28
CA GLY A 447 -5.28 23.98 -17.59
C GLY A 447 -5.66 23.48 -18.99
N LYS A 448 -4.69 23.00 -19.78
CA LYS A 448 -4.91 22.40 -21.10
C LYS A 448 -5.27 20.93 -20.98
N TRP A 449 -5.63 20.33 -22.12
CA TRP A 449 -5.84 18.90 -22.24
C TRP A 449 -4.77 18.29 -23.13
N ALA A 450 -4.18 17.18 -22.68
CA ALA A 450 -3.13 16.46 -23.42
C ALA A 450 -3.47 14.98 -23.56
N LYS A 451 -2.86 14.32 -24.54
CA LYS A 451 -3.01 12.87 -24.78
C LYS A 451 -2.68 12.09 -23.50
N LYS A 452 -3.44 11.05 -23.19
CA LYS A 452 -3.11 10.16 -22.06
C LYS A 452 -1.90 9.29 -22.35
N PHE A 453 -0.88 9.44 -21.51
CA PHE A 453 0.30 8.60 -21.47
C PHE A 453 0.27 7.66 -20.26
N CYS A 454 1.07 6.60 -20.31
CA CYS A 454 1.14 5.58 -19.26
C CYS A 454 2.60 5.27 -18.91
N TYR A 455 2.83 4.75 -17.71
CA TYR A 455 4.11 4.17 -17.33
C TYR A 455 4.27 2.77 -17.94
N TRP A 456 5.49 2.42 -18.36
CA TRP A 456 5.81 1.11 -18.92
C TRP A 456 7.15 0.59 -18.41
N PHE A 457 7.23 -0.73 -18.22
CA PHE A 457 8.50 -1.45 -18.24
C PHE A 457 8.84 -1.79 -19.68
N ASN A 458 10.10 -1.57 -20.06
CA ASN A 458 10.64 -2.00 -21.33
C ASN A 458 10.65 -3.54 -21.40
N ASN A 459 10.46 -4.07 -22.59
CA ASN A 459 10.39 -5.51 -22.81
C ASN A 459 11.71 -6.24 -22.49
N ASP A 460 12.85 -5.58 -22.69
CA ASP A 460 14.17 -6.09 -22.32
C ASP A 460 14.40 -6.13 -20.81
N TYR A 461 13.90 -5.13 -20.08
CA TYR A 461 13.90 -5.17 -18.61
C TYR A 461 12.98 -6.28 -18.08
N VAL A 462 11.78 -6.45 -18.66
CA VAL A 462 10.91 -7.60 -18.35
C VAL A 462 11.63 -8.93 -18.64
N LYS A 463 12.39 -9.01 -19.74
CA LYS A 463 13.20 -10.21 -20.07
C LYS A 463 14.29 -10.46 -19.03
N GLN A 464 14.97 -9.43 -18.55
CA GLN A 464 15.95 -9.55 -17.46
C GLN A 464 15.30 -10.08 -16.18
N ILE A 465 14.14 -9.54 -15.79
CA ILE A 465 13.39 -10.04 -14.62
C ILE A 465 13.07 -11.53 -14.76
N VAL A 466 12.52 -11.94 -15.92
CA VAL A 466 12.18 -13.35 -16.16
C VAL A 466 13.42 -14.24 -16.15
N ASN A 467 14.53 -13.81 -16.73
CA ASN A 467 15.76 -14.61 -16.74
C ASN A 467 16.38 -14.76 -15.34
N ASN A 468 16.34 -13.71 -14.52
CA ASN A 468 16.92 -13.73 -13.17
C ASN A 468 16.08 -14.55 -12.17
N ASN A 469 14.80 -14.78 -12.48
CA ASN A 469 13.85 -15.50 -11.63
C ASN A 469 13.28 -16.76 -12.31
N GLY A 470 13.85 -17.12 -13.46
CA GLY A 470 13.53 -18.36 -14.17
C GLY A 470 14.09 -19.55 -13.40
N SER A 471 13.35 -20.66 -13.37
CA SER A 471 13.86 -21.92 -12.86
C SER A 471 15.17 -22.29 -13.57
N LYS A 472 16.23 -22.55 -12.80
CA LYS A 472 17.39 -23.30 -13.31
C LYS A 472 16.96 -24.69 -13.73
#